data_AF-A0A966NBD3-F1
#
_entry.id   AF-A0A966NBD3-F1
#
_cell.length_a   1.000
_cell.length_b   1.000
_cell.length_c   1.000
_cell.angle_alpha   90.00
_cell.angle_beta   90.00
_cell.angle_gamma   90.00
#
_symmetry.space_group_name_H-M   'P 1'
#
loop_
_entity.id
_entity.type
_entity.pdbx_description
1 polymer ?
#
loop_
_entity_poly.entity_id
_entity_poly.type
_entity_poly.pdbx_seq_one_letter_code
_entity_poly.pdbx_strand_id
1 'polypeptide(L)'
;MATMQRTMSQVMDKEPGEDMSAGENCPMPTQDITLNLKNRAKAITSAAYGPENPKLPNSAFWAKKANTWDVSTEDAKQSLCGNCAAFNVSDNMKQCIAQGIGMEADPWGTIKLADLGYCEIFDFKCAASRTCDAWVVGGPNTGEQEGEDYEEGEE
;
A
#
# COMPACT_ATOMS: atom_id res chain seq x y z
N MET A 1 -15.44 -7.54 21.63
CA MET A 1 -15.94 -6.29 22.24
C MET A 1 -14.80 -5.40 22.75
N ALA A 2 -13.69 -5.95 23.26
CA ALA A 2 -12.53 -5.16 23.71
C ALA A 2 -11.85 -4.33 22.59
N THR A 3 -11.85 -4.81 21.35
CA THR A 3 -11.29 -4.09 20.18
C THR A 3 -12.16 -2.91 19.75
N MET A 4 -13.49 -3.04 19.76
CA MET A 4 -14.41 -1.93 19.48
C MET A 4 -14.41 -0.84 20.57
N GLN A 5 -14.16 -1.21 21.83
CA GLN A 5 -14.05 -0.23 22.91
C GLN A 5 -12.77 0.60 22.81
N ARG A 6 -11.65 0.01 22.37
CA ARG A 6 -10.43 0.78 22.08
C ARG A 6 -10.63 1.76 20.92
N THR A 7 -11.32 1.35 19.85
CA THR A 7 -11.55 2.24 18.70
C THR A 7 -12.50 3.39 19.05
N MET A 8 -13.56 3.16 19.82
CA MET A 8 -14.54 4.21 20.15
C MET A 8 -14.00 5.24 21.14
N SER A 9 -13.18 4.84 22.13
CA SER A 9 -12.54 5.80 23.04
C SER A 9 -11.55 6.71 22.32
N GLN A 10 -10.88 6.22 21.28
CA GLN A 10 -9.93 7.03 20.51
C GLN A 10 -10.59 8.12 19.64
N VAL A 11 -11.89 8.01 19.32
CA VAL A 11 -12.60 8.99 18.46
C VAL A 11 -13.43 10.00 19.26
N MET A 12 -13.78 9.69 20.50
CA MET A 12 -14.78 10.46 21.26
C MET A 12 -14.18 11.48 22.25
N ASP A 13 -12.86 11.49 22.43
CA ASP A 13 -12.18 12.30 23.46
C ASP A 13 -11.47 13.57 22.91
N LYS A 14 -11.64 13.96 21.63
CA LYS A 14 -10.87 15.07 21.05
C LYS A 14 -11.67 16.38 20.96
N GLU A 15 -11.27 17.38 21.75
CA GLU A 15 -11.81 18.75 21.68
C GLU A 15 -11.36 19.47 20.40
N PRO A 16 -12.18 20.38 19.84
CA PRO A 16 -11.85 21.07 18.60
C PRO A 16 -10.76 22.12 18.83
N GLY A 17 -9.53 21.83 18.38
CA GLY A 17 -8.42 22.80 18.36
C GLY A 17 -7.03 22.29 18.75
N GLU A 18 -6.86 21.01 19.03
CA GLU A 18 -5.54 20.46 19.38
C GLU A 18 -4.65 20.21 18.13
N ASP A 19 -3.43 20.72 18.20
CA ASP A 19 -2.37 20.62 17.19
C ASP A 19 -2.06 19.16 16.83
N MET A 20 -2.25 18.82 15.55
CA MET A 20 -2.27 17.46 15.03
C MET A 20 -0.84 16.98 14.71
N SER A 21 -0.17 16.44 15.72
CA SER A 21 1.15 15.81 15.56
C SER A 21 1.09 14.57 14.65
N ALA A 22 2.11 14.41 13.80
CA ALA A 22 2.30 13.28 12.89
C ALA A 22 2.37 11.96 13.67
N GLY A 23 1.24 11.27 13.78
CA GLY A 23 1.15 9.98 14.47
C GLY A 23 -0.27 9.51 14.82
N GLU A 24 -1.30 10.34 14.63
CA GLU A 24 -2.65 10.03 15.14
C GLU A 24 -3.69 9.60 14.08
N ASN A 25 -3.38 9.65 12.78
CA ASN A 25 -4.33 9.30 11.71
C ASN A 25 -3.87 8.11 10.84
N CYS A 26 -3.44 7.02 11.46
CA CYS A 26 -3.13 5.80 10.70
C CYS A 26 -4.38 5.20 10.06
N PRO A 27 -4.36 4.81 8.77
CA PRO A 27 -5.51 4.17 8.14
C PRO A 27 -5.90 2.91 8.92
N MET A 28 -7.19 2.71 9.20
CA MET A 28 -7.66 1.55 9.95
C MET A 28 -7.11 0.20 9.45
N PRO A 29 -6.96 -0.07 8.14
CA PRO A 29 -6.40 -1.33 7.66
C PRO A 29 -4.91 -1.53 7.97
N THR A 30 -4.18 -0.48 8.36
CA THR A 30 -2.82 -0.64 8.89
C THR A 30 -2.86 -1.26 10.30
N GLN A 31 -3.90 -0.95 11.08
CA GLN A 31 -4.06 -1.35 12.48
C GLN A 31 -4.92 -2.61 12.67
N ASP A 32 -5.96 -2.80 11.85
CA ASP A 32 -6.88 -3.94 11.91
C ASP A 32 -6.53 -4.98 10.82
N ILE A 33 -6.01 -6.13 11.26
CA ILE A 33 -5.67 -7.25 10.36
C ILE A 33 -6.90 -7.82 9.65
N THR A 34 -8.07 -7.81 10.27
CA THR A 34 -9.30 -8.35 9.66
C THR A 34 -9.73 -7.47 8.49
N LEU A 35 -9.73 -6.16 8.69
CA LEU A 35 -10.03 -5.20 7.63
C LEU A 35 -8.98 -5.24 6.52
N ASN A 36 -7.70 -5.32 6.89
CA ASN A 36 -6.60 -5.49 5.93
C ASN A 36 -6.78 -6.72 5.03
N LEU A 37 -7.10 -7.87 5.61
CA LEU A 37 -7.30 -9.12 4.87
C LEU A 37 -8.54 -9.06 3.98
N LYS A 38 -9.62 -8.43 4.44
CA LYS A 38 -10.82 -8.20 3.61
C LYS A 38 -10.50 -7.34 2.39
N ASN A 39 -9.72 -6.27 2.60
CA ASN A 39 -9.30 -5.36 1.53
C ASN A 39 -8.32 -6.03 0.55
N ARG A 40 -7.37 -6.82 1.06
CA ARG A 40 -6.50 -7.67 0.22
C ARG A 40 -7.31 -8.67 -0.59
N ALA A 41 -8.31 -9.34 0.00
CA ALA A 41 -9.18 -10.27 -0.72
C ALA A 41 -9.95 -9.57 -1.85
N LYS A 42 -10.45 -8.35 -1.59
CA LYS A 42 -11.04 -7.50 -2.63
C LYS A 42 -10.04 -7.27 -3.77
N ALA A 43 -8.82 -6.80 -3.49
CA ALA A 43 -7.78 -6.57 -4.49
C ALA A 43 -7.42 -7.84 -5.30
N ILE A 44 -7.38 -9.00 -4.65
CA ILE A 44 -7.16 -10.30 -5.33
C ILE A 44 -8.30 -10.59 -6.31
N THR A 45 -9.55 -10.45 -5.86
CA THR A 45 -10.72 -10.82 -6.67
C THR A 45 -11.07 -9.82 -7.78
N SER A 46 -10.89 -8.52 -7.54
CA SER A 46 -11.33 -7.46 -8.46
C SER A 46 -10.21 -6.94 -9.36
N ALA A 47 -8.94 -7.17 -9.01
CA ALA A 47 -7.79 -6.63 -9.74
C ALA A 47 -6.60 -7.60 -9.79
N ALA A 48 -6.85 -8.89 -9.60
CA ALA A 48 -5.83 -9.94 -9.70
C ALA A 48 -4.51 -9.59 -8.97
N TYR A 49 -4.62 -9.09 -7.73
CA TYR A 49 -3.46 -8.81 -6.89
C TYR A 49 -2.64 -10.08 -6.64
N GLY A 50 -1.39 -10.12 -7.08
CA GLY A 50 -0.58 -11.34 -7.06
C GLY A 50 0.77 -11.18 -7.77
N PRO A 51 1.45 -12.30 -8.07
CA PRO A 51 1.20 -13.64 -7.52
C PRO A 51 1.58 -13.73 -6.03
N GLU A 52 1.12 -14.73 -5.27
CA GLU A 52 1.36 -14.88 -3.82
C GLU A 52 2.84 -15.01 -3.44
N ASN A 53 3.66 -15.58 -4.32
CA ASN A 53 5.09 -15.59 -4.14
C ASN A 53 5.78 -15.19 -5.45
N PRO A 54 6.13 -13.90 -5.63
CA PRO A 54 6.81 -13.41 -6.84
C PRO A 54 8.16 -14.06 -7.12
N LYS A 55 8.76 -14.76 -6.15
CA LYS A 55 10.03 -15.50 -6.34
C LYS A 55 9.85 -16.80 -7.13
N LEU A 56 8.62 -17.28 -7.32
CA LEU A 56 8.33 -18.43 -8.18
C LEU A 56 8.10 -17.98 -9.63
N PRO A 57 8.24 -18.88 -10.63
CA PRO A 57 8.09 -18.53 -12.03
C PRO A 57 6.71 -17.93 -12.38
N ASN A 58 5.64 -18.43 -11.77
CA ASN A 58 4.26 -17.94 -11.93
C ASN A 58 3.83 -17.70 -13.39
N SER A 59 4.27 -18.55 -14.32
CA SER A 59 4.09 -18.34 -15.77
C SER A 59 2.64 -18.13 -16.18
N ALA A 60 1.70 -18.90 -15.62
CA ALA A 60 0.28 -18.76 -15.89
C ALA A 60 -0.32 -17.43 -15.37
N PHE A 61 0.17 -16.91 -14.25
CA PHE A 61 -0.25 -15.61 -13.72
C PHE A 61 0.24 -14.48 -14.63
N TRP A 62 1.53 -14.49 -14.98
CA TRP A 62 2.12 -13.45 -15.81
C TRP A 62 1.57 -13.45 -17.24
N ALA A 63 1.29 -14.62 -17.83
CA ALA A 63 0.61 -14.71 -19.11
C ALA A 63 -0.79 -14.09 -19.06
N LYS A 64 -1.57 -14.34 -17.99
CA LYS A 64 -2.89 -13.71 -17.81
C LYS A 64 -2.78 -12.20 -17.65
N LYS A 65 -1.81 -11.73 -16.85
CA LYS A 65 -1.57 -10.30 -16.64
C LYS A 65 -1.21 -9.58 -17.94
N ALA A 66 -0.29 -10.17 -18.71
CA ALA A 66 0.11 -9.69 -20.02
C ALA A 66 -1.09 -9.59 -20.98
N ASN A 67 -1.93 -10.63 -21.02
CA ASN A 67 -3.16 -10.63 -21.83
C ASN A 67 -4.17 -9.56 -21.37
N THR A 68 -4.29 -9.28 -20.06
CA THR A 68 -5.18 -8.23 -19.55
C THR A 68 -4.79 -6.85 -20.06
N TRP A 69 -3.49 -6.60 -20.22
CA TRP A 69 -2.97 -5.29 -20.64
C TRP A 69 -2.58 -5.22 -22.12
N ASP A 70 -2.70 -6.31 -22.87
CA ASP A 70 -2.28 -6.43 -24.27
C ASP A 70 -0.79 -6.09 -24.48
N VAL A 71 0.08 -6.66 -23.65
CA VAL A 71 1.53 -6.44 -23.67
C VAL A 71 2.31 -7.76 -23.56
N SER A 72 3.64 -7.72 -23.66
CA SER A 72 4.47 -8.89 -23.41
C SER A 72 4.49 -9.29 -21.92
N THR A 73 4.90 -10.52 -21.62
CA THR A 73 5.05 -10.95 -20.21
C THR A 73 6.17 -10.22 -19.50
N GLU A 74 7.17 -9.79 -20.27
CA GLU A 74 8.32 -9.02 -19.84
C GLU A 74 7.90 -7.61 -19.42
N ASP A 75 7.05 -6.96 -20.21
CA ASP A 75 6.50 -5.63 -19.91
C ASP A 75 5.54 -5.68 -18.72
N ALA A 76 4.65 -6.68 -18.68
CA ALA A 76 3.71 -6.86 -17.56
C ALA A 76 4.43 -7.04 -16.21
N LYS A 77 5.63 -7.63 -16.21
CA LYS A 77 6.47 -7.78 -15.01
C LYS A 77 7.11 -6.48 -14.54
N GLN A 78 7.12 -5.43 -15.36
CA GLN A 78 7.61 -4.11 -14.95
C GLN A 78 6.58 -3.33 -14.14
N SER A 79 5.29 -3.65 -14.25
CA SER A 79 4.21 -2.98 -13.52
C SER A 79 4.05 -3.56 -12.11
N LEU A 80 4.88 -3.12 -11.17
CA LEU A 80 4.91 -3.61 -9.79
C LEU A 80 4.34 -2.58 -8.81
N CYS A 81 3.85 -3.02 -7.65
CA CYS A 81 3.40 -2.10 -6.61
C CYS A 81 4.54 -1.14 -6.21
N GLY A 82 5.78 -1.61 -6.20
CA GLY A 82 6.96 -0.78 -5.89
C GLY A 82 7.21 0.41 -6.80
N ASN A 83 6.64 0.43 -8.01
CA ASN A 83 6.68 1.59 -8.92
C ASN A 83 5.29 2.13 -9.26
N CYS A 84 4.29 1.81 -8.44
CA CYS A 84 2.92 2.29 -8.58
C CYS A 84 2.72 3.60 -7.82
N ALA A 85 2.16 4.64 -8.46
CA ALA A 85 1.92 5.94 -7.81
C ALA A 85 0.97 5.86 -6.59
N ALA A 86 0.15 4.81 -6.52
CA ALA A 86 -0.73 4.56 -5.37
C ALA A 86 -0.09 3.74 -4.25
N PHE A 87 1.20 3.39 -4.36
CA PHE A 87 1.93 2.65 -3.33
C PHE A 87 2.67 3.63 -2.41
N ASN A 88 2.07 3.92 -1.28
CA ASN A 88 2.58 4.87 -0.29
C ASN A 88 3.63 4.21 0.60
N VAL A 89 4.84 4.76 0.55
CA VAL A 89 6.01 4.33 1.34
C VAL A 89 6.58 5.47 2.18
N SER A 90 5.80 6.55 2.39
CA SER A 90 6.16 7.64 3.29
C SER A 90 6.50 7.12 4.68
N ASP A 91 7.36 7.84 5.40
CA ASP A 91 7.80 7.42 6.73
C ASP A 91 6.64 7.32 7.72
N ASN A 92 5.68 8.25 7.64
CA ASN A 92 4.45 8.20 8.44
C ASN A 92 3.65 6.92 8.12
N MET A 93 3.47 6.59 6.84
CA MET A 93 2.75 5.37 6.47
C MET A 93 3.48 4.10 6.93
N LYS A 94 4.80 4.03 6.79
CA LYS A 94 5.60 2.90 7.32
C LYS A 94 5.50 2.80 8.84
N GLN A 95 5.48 3.93 9.54
CA GLN A 95 5.26 3.96 10.98
C GLN A 95 3.89 3.39 11.35
N CYS A 96 2.83 3.75 10.63
CA CYS A 96 1.51 3.16 10.81
C CYS A 96 1.51 1.63 10.58
N ILE A 97 2.18 1.18 9.52
CA ILE A 97 2.33 -0.26 9.24
C ILE A 97 3.08 -0.94 10.39
N ALA A 98 4.15 -0.34 10.90
CA ALA A 98 4.95 -0.89 12.00
C ALA A 98 4.13 -1.02 13.29
N GLN A 99 3.40 0.04 13.67
CA GLN A 99 2.50 0.03 14.83
C GLN A 99 1.47 -1.09 14.73
N GLY A 100 0.86 -1.26 13.55
CA GLY A 100 -0.15 -2.29 13.33
C GLY A 100 0.37 -3.70 13.06
N ILE A 101 1.69 -3.89 12.88
CA ILE A 101 2.34 -5.21 12.99
C ILE A 101 2.55 -5.57 14.47
N GLY A 102 2.80 -4.57 15.31
CA GLY A 102 3.06 -4.71 16.73
C GLY A 102 4.56 -4.74 17.04
N MET A 103 4.90 -4.22 18.23
CA MET A 103 6.27 -4.04 18.70
C MET A 103 6.81 -5.24 19.50
N GLU A 104 6.07 -6.35 19.55
CA GLU A 104 6.54 -7.58 20.22
C GLU A 104 7.65 -8.29 19.41
N ALA A 105 7.81 -7.94 18.13
CA ALA A 105 8.88 -8.38 17.25
C ALA A 105 9.58 -7.16 16.61
N ASP A 106 10.40 -7.38 15.58
CA ASP A 106 10.97 -6.31 14.74
C ASP A 106 10.04 -6.01 13.54
N PRO A 107 9.07 -5.08 13.66
CA PRO A 107 8.19 -4.73 12.54
C PRO A 107 8.97 -4.09 11.39
N TRP A 108 10.05 -3.36 11.68
CA TRP A 108 10.87 -2.70 10.67
C TRP A 108 11.67 -3.69 9.84
N GLY A 109 12.17 -4.76 10.46
CA GLY A 109 12.73 -5.92 9.76
C GLY A 109 11.73 -6.54 8.79
N THR A 110 10.46 -6.68 9.20
CA THR A 110 9.40 -7.20 8.32
C THR A 110 9.10 -6.25 7.15
N ILE A 111 8.97 -4.95 7.44
CA ILE A 111 8.76 -3.91 6.42
C ILE A 111 9.89 -3.94 5.39
N LYS A 112 11.14 -4.03 5.84
CA LYS A 112 12.33 -4.07 4.98
C LYS A 112 12.43 -5.37 4.17
N LEU A 113 12.15 -6.53 4.78
CA LEU A 113 12.28 -7.82 4.09
C LEU A 113 11.27 -8.03 2.96
N ALA A 114 10.09 -7.42 3.08
CA ALA A 114 9.01 -7.56 2.11
C ALA A 114 8.74 -6.27 1.31
N ASP A 115 9.54 -5.23 1.52
CA ASP A 115 9.33 -3.87 1.00
C ASP A 115 7.86 -3.46 1.15
N LEU A 116 7.39 -3.42 2.40
CA LEU A 116 5.99 -3.11 2.70
C LEU A 116 5.70 -1.62 2.52
N GLY A 117 4.50 -1.36 2.00
CA GLY A 117 3.89 -0.05 1.89
C GLY A 117 2.37 -0.16 1.97
N TYR A 118 1.68 0.95 1.75
CA TYR A 118 0.22 0.99 1.77
C TYR A 118 -0.31 1.20 0.36
N CYS A 119 -1.30 0.41 -0.03
CA CYS A 119 -2.00 0.62 -1.30
C CYS A 119 -3.19 1.55 -1.08
N GLU A 120 -3.12 2.76 -1.63
CA GLU A 120 -4.15 3.80 -1.50
C GLU A 120 -5.42 3.47 -2.31
N ILE A 121 -5.34 2.60 -3.32
CA ILE A 121 -6.51 2.21 -4.15
C ILE A 121 -7.40 1.20 -3.43
N PHE A 122 -6.78 0.25 -2.72
CA PHE A 122 -7.49 -0.88 -2.11
C PHE A 122 -7.43 -0.89 -0.59
N ASP A 123 -6.75 0.07 0.02
CA ASP A 123 -6.69 0.27 1.47
C ASP A 123 -6.11 -0.92 2.23
N PHE A 124 -4.89 -1.34 1.92
CA PHE A 124 -4.25 -2.42 2.66
C PHE A 124 -2.71 -2.36 2.64
N LYS A 125 -2.11 -3.05 3.62
CA LYS A 125 -0.67 -3.34 3.69
C LYS A 125 -0.25 -4.21 2.50
N CYS A 126 0.45 -3.60 1.56
CA CYS A 126 0.90 -4.15 0.29
C CYS A 126 2.42 -4.38 0.31
N ALA A 127 2.94 -5.12 -0.67
CA ALA A 127 4.37 -5.42 -0.83
C ALA A 127 4.83 -5.03 -2.24
N ALA A 128 5.99 -4.39 -2.32
CA ALA A 128 6.49 -3.76 -3.56
C ALA A 128 6.62 -4.74 -4.73
N SER A 129 6.98 -5.99 -4.46
CA SER A 129 7.19 -7.03 -5.49
C SER A 129 5.91 -7.64 -6.07
N ARG A 130 4.73 -7.23 -5.61
CA ARG A 130 3.43 -7.67 -6.14
C ARG A 130 2.96 -6.79 -7.28
N THR A 131 1.90 -7.19 -7.96
CA THR A 131 1.23 -6.40 -9.00
C THR A 131 -0.30 -6.56 -8.90
N CYS A 132 -1.06 -5.65 -9.48
CA CYS A 132 -2.51 -5.75 -9.67
C CYS A 132 -2.94 -5.00 -10.94
N ASP A 133 -4.15 -5.25 -11.43
CA ASP A 133 -4.70 -4.63 -12.64
C ASP A 133 -4.95 -3.11 -12.48
N ALA A 134 -5.01 -2.60 -11.24
CA ALA A 134 -5.17 -1.18 -10.96
C ALA A 134 -3.83 -0.42 -10.87
N TRP A 135 -2.73 -1.02 -11.35
CA TRP A 135 -1.41 -0.39 -11.35
C TRP A 135 -1.42 0.91 -12.16
N VAL A 136 -0.77 1.95 -11.63
CA VAL A 136 -0.63 3.27 -12.26
C VAL A 136 0.83 3.73 -12.16
N VAL A 137 1.38 4.22 -13.26
CA VAL A 137 2.79 4.65 -13.37
C VAL A 137 3.11 5.83 -12.44
N GLY A 138 4.38 5.92 -11.99
CA GLY A 138 4.91 7.11 -11.28
C GLY A 138 5.21 6.91 -9.79
N GLY A 139 5.29 5.68 -9.29
CA GLY A 139 5.59 5.41 -7.88
C GLY A 139 7.05 5.06 -7.56
N PRO A 140 7.34 4.78 -6.29
CA PRO A 140 6.39 4.75 -5.17
C PRO A 140 6.10 6.17 -4.64
N ASN A 141 4.94 6.36 -4.04
CA ASN A 141 4.57 7.64 -3.41
C ASN A 141 5.30 7.77 -2.06
N THR A 142 6.21 8.74 -1.95
CA THR A 142 7.00 9.03 -0.75
C THR A 142 6.33 9.99 0.22
N GLY A 143 5.14 10.52 -0.12
CA GLY A 143 4.43 11.54 0.64
C GLY A 143 4.94 12.97 0.38
N GLU A 144 5.95 13.13 -0.46
CA GLU A 144 6.45 14.42 -0.91
C GLU A 144 5.66 14.83 -2.16
N GLN A 145 5.06 16.02 -2.15
CA GLN A 145 4.54 16.62 -3.38
C GLN A 145 5.75 17.11 -4.16
N GLU A 146 6.19 16.34 -5.17
CA GLU A 146 7.08 16.90 -6.18
C GLU A 146 6.31 18.06 -6.84
N GLY A 147 6.80 19.28 -6.61
CA GLY A 147 6.29 20.47 -7.28
C GLY A 147 6.41 20.24 -8.77
N GLU A 148 5.27 20.35 -9.47
CA GLU A 148 5.24 20.40 -10.93
C GLU A 148 6.13 21.57 -11.37
N ASP A 149 7.37 21.27 -11.79
CA ASP A 149 8.13 22.19 -12.63
C ASP A 149 7.37 22.28 -13.96
N TYR A 150 6.50 23.29 -14.05
CA TYR A 150 5.93 23.73 -15.31
C TYR A 150 7.11 24.12 -16.20
N GLU A 151 7.45 23.25 -17.16
CA GLU A 151 8.24 23.69 -18.32
C GLU A 151 7.38 24.69 -19.08
N GLU A 152 7.56 25.97 -18.73
CA GLU A 152 7.13 27.13 -19.50
C GLU A 152 7.85 27.07 -20.85
N GLY A 153 7.24 26.37 -21.79
CA GLY A 153 7.54 26.54 -23.20
C GLY A 153 7.01 27.90 -23.63
N GLU A 154 7.89 28.89 -23.71
CA GLU A 154 7.66 30.09 -24.52
C GLU A 154 8.83 30.34 -25.47
N GLU A 155 8.51 30.15 -26.76
CA GLU A 155 9.03 30.72 -28.03
C GLU A 155 10.50 31.11 -28.21
#